data_AF-A0A9D0P1L6-F1
#
_entry.id   AF-A0A9D0P1L6-F1
#
_cell.length_a   1.000
_cell.length_b   1.000
_cell.length_c   1.000
_cell.angle_alpha   90.00
_cell.angle_beta   90.00
_cell.angle_gamma   90.00
#
_symmetry.space_group_name_H-M   'P 1'
#
loop_
_entity.id
_entity.type
_entity.pdbx_description
1 polymer ?
#
loop_
_entity_poly.entity_id
_entity_poly.type
_entity_poly.pdbx_seq_one_letter_code
_entity_poly.pdbx_strand_id
1 'polypeptide(L)' 'MPKKIRKAVFPVAGLGTRFLPATKANPKEMLP' A
#
# COMPACT_ATOMS: atom_id res chain seq x y z
N MET A 1 -14.00 29.09 -4.00
CA MET A 1 -12.78 28.45 -3.44
C MET A 1 -12.94 26.94 -3.54
N PRO A 2 -11.98 26.20 -4.11
CA PRO A 2 -12.07 24.74 -4.15
C PRO A 2 -12.04 24.17 -2.72
N LYS A 3 -12.88 23.15 -2.43
CA LYS A 3 -12.85 22.47 -1.13
C LYS A 3 -11.49 21.80 -0.95
N LYS A 4 -10.80 22.11 0.15
CA LYS A 4 -9.53 21.44 0.51
C LYS A 4 -9.79 19.96 0.77
N ILE A 5 -9.09 19.09 0.05
CA ILE A 5 -9.06 17.66 0.35
C ILE A 5 -8.21 17.46 1.60
N ARG A 6 -8.78 16.81 2.62
CA ARG A 6 -8.14 16.67 3.93
C ARG A 6 -7.61 15.27 4.22
N LYS A 7 -8.11 14.27 3.51
CA LYS A 7 -7.80 12.86 3.74
C LYS A 7 -7.77 12.11 2.42
N ALA A 8 -6.77 11.25 2.25
CA ALA A 8 -6.69 10.25 1.22
C ALA A 8 -6.54 8.88 1.90
N VAL A 9 -7.30 7.89 1.44
CA VAL A 9 -7.31 6.55 2.02
C VAL A 9 -6.73 5.58 0.99
N PHE A 10 -5.75 4.79 1.41
CA PHE A 10 -5.11 3.78 0.59
C PHE A 10 -5.34 2.39 1.19
N PRO A 11 -5.93 1.45 0.45
CA PRO A 11 -6.16 0.09 0.93
C PRO A 11 -4.87 -0.76 0.79
N VAL A 12 -4.07 -0.83 1.85
CA VAL A 12 -2.76 -1.53 1.87
C VAL A 12 -2.75 -2.79 2.76
N ALA A 13 -3.92 -3.36 3.08
CA ALA A 13 -4.03 -4.49 4.00
C ALA A 13 -3.85 -5.89 3.35
N GLY A 14 -3.41 -5.96 2.09
CA GLY A 14 -3.25 -7.23 1.36
C GLY A 14 -1.86 -7.85 1.53
N LEU A 15 -1.76 -9.19 1.53
CA LEU A 15 -0.50 -9.93 1.78
C LEU A 15 0.48 -10.02 0.59
N GLY A 16 0.08 -9.62 -0.62
CA GLY A 16 0.99 -9.62 -1.77
C GLY A 16 1.56 -11.00 -2.15
N THR A 17 0.76 -12.07 -2.08
CA THR A 17 1.21 -13.47 -2.21
C THR A 17 1.93 -13.82 -3.52
N ARG A 18 1.66 -13.09 -4.61
CA ARG A 18 2.34 -13.26 -5.91
C ARG A 18 3.80 -12.83 -5.91
N PHE A 19 4.20 -12.02 -4.93
CA PHE A 19 5.57 -11.52 -4.77
C PHE A 19 6.29 -12.23 -3.61
N LEU A 20 5.74 -13.34 -3.12
CA LEU A 20 6.47 -14.17 -2.17
C LEU A 20 7.70 -14.79 -2.88
N PRO A 21 8.82 -14.96 -2.16
CA PRO A 21 9.00 -14.68 -0.73
C PRO A 21 9.32 -13.23 -0.39
N ALA A 22 9.56 -12.36 -1.37
CA ALA A 22 9.98 -10.97 -1.15
C ALA A 22 8.99 -10.18 -0.25
N THR A 23 7.70 -10.50 -0.34
CA THR A 23 6.65 -9.85 0.46
C THR A 23 6.27 -10.58 1.75
N LYS A 24 7.05 -11.58 2.18
CA LYS A 24 6.72 -12.38 3.39
C LYS A 24 6.83 -11.57 4.68
N ALA A 25 7.85 -10.72 4.77
CA ALA A 25 8.14 -9.90 5.94
C ALA A 25 8.01 -8.39 5.66
N ASN A 26 8.05 -7.97 4.39
CA ASN A 26 7.94 -6.57 3.98
C ASN A 26 6.72 -6.39 3.04
N PRO A 27 5.95 -5.29 3.14
CA PRO A 27 4.84 -5.01 2.22
C PRO A 27 5.29 -4.82 0.76
N LYS A 28 4.41 -5.16 -0.19
CA LYS A 28 4.70 -5.01 -1.63
C LYS A 28 4.86 -3.56 -2.06
N GLU A 29 4.15 -2.65 -1.39
CA GLU A 29 4.16 -1.21 -1.64
C GLU A 29 5.48 -0.55 -1.24
N MET A 30 6.35 -1.28 -0.54
CA MET A 30 7.68 -0.82 -0.09
C MET A 30 8.83 -1.46 -0.89
N LEU A 31 8.54 -2.26 -1.91
CA LEU A 31 9.56 -2.78 -2.81
C LEU A 31 10.14 -1.62 -3.65
N PRO A 32 11.47 -1.59 -3.88
CA PRO A 32 12.11 -0.54 -4.67
C PRO A 32 11.71 -0.59 -6.15
#